data_AF-A2F360-F1
#
_entry.id   AF-A2F360-F1
#
_cell.length_a   1.000
_cell.length_b   1.000
_cell.length_c   1.000
_cell.angle_alpha   90.00
_cell.angle_beta   90.00
_cell.angle_gamma   90.00
#
_symmetry.space_group_name_H-M   'P 1'
#
loop_
_entity.id
_entity.type
_entity.pdbx_description
1 polymer ?
#
loop_
_entity_poly.entity_id
_entity_poly.type
_entity_poly.pdbx_seq_one_letter_code
_entity_poly.pdbx_strand_id
1 'polypeptide(L)'
;MLKPVWRIAIVYLFSWMGYTEFNNECSSYVGTDIYKLQGLDYDEGVRFGLIIIGVSSILVMIWSFIQDMVIKLISLKLSYALSQIIEAVCLIPIFFIHNKWAALGLLTPLGIACSVFNSVPYAIVGMCSKDEEMGTLMGILNIFVVVGQQLAN
;
A
#
# COMPACT_ATOMS: atom_id res chain seq x y z
N MET A 1 11.23 -0.49 24.30
CA MET A 1 10.79 -1.09 23.02
C MET A 1 11.79 -2.14 22.57
N LEU A 2 11.30 -3.30 22.16
CA LEU A 2 12.12 -4.33 21.51
C LEU A 2 12.74 -3.74 20.23
N LYS A 3 14.07 -3.84 20.07
CA LYS A 3 14.80 -3.39 18.86
C LYS A 3 14.12 -3.78 17.52
N PRO A 4 13.56 -5.00 17.34
CA PRO A 4 12.84 -5.36 16.10
C PRO A 4 11.54 -4.58 15.88
N VAL A 5 10.78 -4.28 16.94
CA VAL A 5 9.49 -3.56 16.85
C VAL A 5 9.69 -2.11 16.40
N TRP A 6 10.75 -1.46 16.92
CA TRP A 6 11.10 -0.11 16.47
C TRP A 6 11.51 -0.11 14.99
N ARG A 7 12.34 -1.07 14.55
CA ARG A 7 12.75 -1.14 13.15
C ARG A 7 11.56 -1.27 12.19
N ILE A 8 10.61 -2.15 12.49
CA ILE A 8 9.43 -2.31 11.63
C ILE A 8 8.52 -1.09 11.68
N ALA A 9 8.39 -0.42 12.84
CA ALA A 9 7.59 0.79 12.96
C ALA A 9 8.08 1.95 12.08
N ILE A 10 9.40 2.16 11.96
CA ILE A 10 9.98 3.17 11.03
C ILE A 10 9.57 2.83 9.60
N VAL A 11 9.81 1.59 9.20
CA VAL A 11 9.60 1.20 7.80
C VAL A 11 8.11 1.27 7.48
N TYR A 12 7.26 0.87 8.41
CA TYR A 12 5.81 0.92 8.26
C TYR A 12 5.27 2.34 8.15
N LEU A 13 5.88 3.31 8.85
CA LEU A 13 5.58 4.74 8.65
C LEU A 13 5.84 5.16 7.20
N PHE A 14 7.01 4.84 6.64
CA PHE A 14 7.34 5.21 5.26
C PHE A 14 6.48 4.48 4.22
N SER A 15 6.15 3.20 4.46
CA SER A 15 5.24 2.45 3.60
C SER A 15 3.85 3.09 3.55
N TRP A 16 3.32 3.50 4.70
CA TRP A 16 2.03 4.20 4.73
C TRP A 16 2.09 5.60 4.12
N MET A 17 3.20 6.33 4.29
CA MET A 17 3.39 7.61 3.60
C MET A 17 3.25 7.47 2.08
N GLY A 18 3.90 6.47 1.47
CA GLY A 18 3.81 6.23 0.02
C GLY A 18 2.42 5.77 -0.42
N TYR A 19 1.84 4.84 0.32
CA TYR A 19 0.53 4.26 -0.03
C TYR A 19 -0.63 5.26 0.14
N THR A 20 -0.54 6.19 1.09
CA THR A 20 -1.58 7.22 1.29
C THR A 20 -1.72 8.12 0.08
N GLU A 21 -0.61 8.52 -0.53
CA GLU A 21 -0.63 9.36 -1.72
C GLU A 21 -1.38 8.69 -2.87
N PHE A 22 -1.18 7.38 -3.06
CA PHE A 22 -1.94 6.60 -4.03
C PHE A 22 -3.45 6.65 -3.74
N ASN A 23 -3.89 6.48 -2.50
CA ASN A 23 -5.33 6.46 -2.19
C ASN A 23 -5.98 7.83 -2.36
N ASN A 24 -5.26 8.89 -2.02
CA ASN A 24 -5.77 10.25 -2.08
C ASN A 24 -5.77 10.78 -3.53
N GLU A 25 -4.65 10.63 -4.23
CA GLU A 25 -4.42 11.32 -5.51
C GLU A 25 -4.71 10.46 -6.75
N CYS A 26 -4.89 9.14 -6.64
CA CYS A 26 -5.11 8.30 -7.84
C CYS A 26 -6.32 8.77 -8.68
N SER A 27 -7.40 9.21 -8.04
CA SER A 27 -8.58 9.70 -8.78
C SER A 27 -8.33 11.05 -9.48
N SER A 28 -7.70 11.98 -8.77
CA SER A 28 -7.27 13.29 -9.29
C SER A 28 -6.25 13.17 -10.42
N TYR A 29 -5.28 12.26 -10.29
CA TYR A 29 -4.26 11.93 -11.28
C TYR A 29 -4.89 11.41 -12.58
N VAL A 30 -5.80 10.43 -12.51
CA VAL A 30 -6.47 9.94 -13.72
C VAL A 30 -7.35 11.03 -14.35
N GLY A 31 -8.05 11.81 -13.53
CA GLY A 31 -8.83 12.96 -14.00
C GLY A 31 -7.98 14.00 -14.73
N THR A 32 -6.82 14.36 -14.19
CA THR A 32 -5.99 15.45 -14.69
C THR A 32 -5.02 14.98 -15.77
N ASP A 33 -4.09 14.10 -15.43
CA ASP A 33 -2.95 13.72 -16.25
C ASP A 33 -3.34 12.80 -17.43
N ILE A 34 -4.38 12.00 -17.26
CA ILE A 34 -4.84 11.06 -18.30
C ILE A 34 -6.00 11.65 -19.12
N TYR A 35 -6.98 12.29 -18.48
CA TYR A 35 -8.17 12.77 -19.18
C TYR A 35 -8.09 14.25 -19.57
N LYS A 36 -7.93 15.17 -18.60
CA LYS A 36 -7.98 16.62 -18.84
C LYS A 36 -6.89 17.10 -19.80
N LEU A 37 -5.66 16.58 -19.70
CA LEU A 37 -4.57 16.91 -20.63
C LEU A 37 -4.83 16.46 -22.07
N GLN A 38 -5.75 15.51 -22.28
CA GLN A 38 -6.15 15.01 -23.59
C GLN A 38 -7.44 15.67 -24.11
N GLY A 39 -7.97 16.68 -23.40
CA GLY A 39 -9.23 17.34 -23.73
C GLY A 39 -10.47 16.48 -23.47
N LEU A 40 -10.34 15.42 -22.67
CA LEU A 40 -11.44 14.54 -22.27
C LEU A 40 -12.11 15.04 -20.99
N ASP A 41 -13.27 14.46 -20.68
CA ASP A 41 -14.04 14.81 -19.48
C ASP A 41 -13.30 14.40 -18.19
N TYR A 42 -13.02 15.40 -17.35
CA TYR A 42 -12.36 15.21 -16.05
C TYR A 42 -13.17 14.27 -15.14
N ASP A 43 -14.50 14.42 -15.11
CA ASP A 43 -15.37 13.64 -14.22
C ASP A 43 -15.37 12.16 -14.62
N GLU A 44 -15.25 11.86 -15.92
CA GLU A 44 -15.07 10.49 -16.40
C GLU A 44 -13.72 9.92 -15.95
N GLY A 45 -12.65 10.72 -15.99
CA GLY A 45 -11.34 10.32 -15.50
C GLY A 45 -11.32 10.03 -14.00
N VAL A 46 -11.95 10.88 -13.18
CA VAL A 46 -12.10 10.65 -11.74
C VAL A 46 -12.82 9.33 -11.46
N ARG A 47 -13.93 9.07 -12.17
CA ARG A 47 -14.68 7.80 -12.06
C ARG A 47 -13.81 6.61 -12.43
N PHE A 48 -12.97 6.73 -13.45
CA PHE A 48 -12.04 5.67 -13.84
C PHE A 48 -10.95 5.44 -12.79
N GLY A 49 -10.40 6.50 -12.19
CA GLY A 49 -9.46 6.38 -11.08
C GLY A 49 -10.05 5.66 -9.87
N LEU A 50 -11.33 5.89 -9.56
CA LEU A 50 -12.05 5.13 -8.53
C LEU A 50 -12.20 3.65 -8.88
N ILE A 51 -12.38 3.31 -10.17
CA ILE A 51 -12.38 1.92 -10.63
C ILE A 51 -11.01 1.27 -10.38
N ILE A 52 -9.89 1.97 -10.62
CA ILE A 52 -8.54 1.45 -10.33
C ILE A 52 -8.38 1.12 -8.85
N ILE A 53 -8.80 2.03 -7.96
CA ILE A 53 -8.77 1.79 -6.50
C ILE A 53 -9.65 0.57 -6.13
N GLY A 54 -10.84 0.48 -6.73
CA GLY A 54 -11.75 -0.66 -6.52
C GLY A 54 -11.16 -2.00 -6.97
N VAL A 55 -10.54 -2.06 -8.15
CA VAL A 55 -9.87 -3.26 -8.67
C VAL A 55 -8.68 -3.63 -7.78
N SER A 56 -7.89 -2.64 -7.36
CA SER A 56 -6.79 -2.85 -6.41
C SER A 56 -7.31 -3.45 -5.09
N SER A 57 -8.44 -2.97 -4.58
CA SER A 57 -9.07 -3.49 -3.36
C SER A 57 -9.60 -4.92 -3.51
N ILE A 58 -10.15 -5.27 -4.67
CA ILE A 58 -10.50 -6.66 -4.99
C ILE A 58 -9.25 -7.54 -4.97
N LEU A 59 -8.12 -7.04 -5.49
CA LEU A 59 -6.86 -7.76 -5.46
C LEU A 59 -6.31 -7.91 -4.04
N VAL A 60 -6.46 -6.91 -3.16
CA VAL A 60 -6.16 -7.04 -1.71
C VAL A 60 -6.92 -8.22 -1.14
N MET A 61 -8.23 -8.29 -1.40
CA MET A 61 -9.09 -9.36 -0.89
C MET A 61 -8.62 -10.73 -1.37
N ILE A 62 -8.37 -10.89 -2.68
CA ILE A 62 -7.89 -12.15 -3.25
C ILE A 62 -6.53 -12.54 -2.66
N TRP A 63 -5.59 -11.60 -2.62
CA TRP A 63 -4.24 -11.86 -2.13
C TRP A 63 -4.22 -12.19 -0.63
N SER A 64 -5.12 -11.62 0.17
CA SER A 64 -5.21 -11.88 1.61
C SER A 64 -5.54 -13.34 1.96
N PHE A 65 -6.19 -14.10 1.05
CA PHE A 65 -6.38 -15.55 1.24
C PHE A 65 -5.12 -16.37 0.93
N ILE A 66 -4.26 -15.86 0.05
CA ILE A 66 -3.08 -16.57 -0.47
C ILE A 66 -1.82 -16.17 0.30
N GLN A 67 -1.80 -14.98 0.91
CA GLN A 67 -0.62 -14.39 1.53
C GLN A 67 0.02 -15.28 2.59
N ASP A 68 -0.78 -15.99 3.39
CA ASP A 68 -0.26 -16.85 4.46
C ASP A 68 0.54 -18.03 3.90
N MET A 69 0.12 -18.57 2.75
CA MET A 69 0.86 -19.63 2.06
C MET A 69 2.17 -19.09 1.49
N VAL A 70 2.14 -17.90 0.89
CA VAL A 70 3.32 -17.25 0.31
C VAL A 70 4.34 -16.90 1.40
N ILE A 71 3.91 -16.29 2.50
CA ILE A 71 4.75 -15.90 3.64
C ILE A 71 5.46 -17.12 4.24
N LYS A 72 4.77 -18.27 4.34
CA LYS A 72 5.38 -19.53 4.82
C LYS A 72 6.47 -20.05 3.88
N LEU A 73 6.36 -19.80 2.57
CA LEU A 73 7.32 -20.24 1.57
C LEU A 73 8.55 -19.32 1.49
N ILE A 74 8.36 -18.00 1.52
CA ILE A 74 9.44 -17.02 1.24
C ILE A 74 9.93 -16.23 2.45
N SER A 75 9.31 -16.42 3.62
CA SER A 75 9.51 -15.68 4.88
C SER A 75 8.88 -14.29 4.96
N LEU A 76 8.50 -13.88 6.17
CA LEU A 76 7.91 -12.56 6.49
C LEU A 76 8.76 -11.38 5.97
N LYS A 77 10.07 -11.43 6.21
CA LYS A 77 10.98 -10.33 5.83
C LYS A 77 11.04 -10.14 4.32
N LEU A 78 11.10 -11.25 3.57
CA LEU A 78 11.20 -11.18 2.12
C LEU A 78 9.84 -10.80 1.49
N SER A 79 8.73 -11.32 2.02
CA SER A 79 7.39 -10.89 1.59
C SER A 79 7.21 -9.38 1.73
N TYR A 80 7.62 -8.80 2.87
CA TYR A 80 7.54 -7.35 3.08
C TYR A 80 8.49 -6.58 2.16
N ALA A 81 9.73 -7.05 1.96
CA ALA A 81 10.64 -6.38 1.04
C ALA A 81 10.09 -6.38 -0.40
N LEU A 82 9.48 -7.48 -0.84
CA LEU A 82 8.85 -7.58 -2.16
C LEU A 82 7.63 -6.67 -2.28
N SER A 83 6.81 -6.51 -1.23
CA SER A 83 5.66 -5.60 -1.29
C SER A 83 6.11 -4.16 -1.51
N GLN A 84 7.19 -3.74 -0.85
CA GLN A 84 7.76 -2.40 -1.04
C GLN A 84 8.38 -2.20 -2.42
N ILE A 85 8.97 -3.25 -3.00
CA ILE A 85 9.47 -3.21 -4.39
C ILE A 85 8.30 -3.08 -5.37
N ILE A 86 7.22 -3.85 -5.18
CA ILE A 86 6.01 -3.74 -6.01
C ILE A 86 5.45 -2.32 -5.93
N GLU A 87 5.33 -1.78 -4.72
CA GLU A 87 4.85 -0.42 -4.50
C GLU A 87 5.71 0.63 -5.24
N ALA A 88 7.03 0.55 -5.12
CA ALA A 88 7.93 1.45 -5.85
C ALA A 88 7.82 1.29 -7.38
N VAL A 89 7.73 0.05 -7.89
CA VAL A 89 7.59 -0.22 -9.33
C VAL A 89 6.25 0.25 -9.87
N CYS A 90 5.20 0.26 -9.05
CA CYS A 90 3.88 0.79 -9.42
C CYS A 90 3.85 2.33 -9.40
N LEU A 91 4.54 2.97 -8.46
CA LEU A 91 4.46 4.44 -8.28
C LEU A 91 5.48 5.22 -9.11
N ILE A 92 6.68 4.70 -9.37
CA ILE A 92 7.71 5.41 -10.15
C ILE A 92 7.25 5.72 -11.60
N PRO A 93 6.62 4.79 -12.34
CA PRO A 93 6.31 5.02 -13.75
C PRO A 93 5.10 5.90 -14.02
N ILE A 94 4.34 6.33 -12.98
CA ILE A 94 3.12 7.14 -13.17
C ILE A 94 3.41 8.45 -13.91
N PHE A 95 4.60 9.04 -13.70
CA PHE A 95 5.00 10.29 -14.36
C PHE A 95 5.13 10.18 -15.90
N PHE A 96 5.20 8.96 -16.44
CA PHE A 96 5.38 8.72 -17.87
C PHE A 96 4.13 8.17 -18.54
N ILE A 97 3.12 7.75 -17.78
CA ILE A 97 1.93 7.07 -18.31
C ILE A 97 0.79 8.06 -18.50
N HIS A 98 0.31 8.13 -19.75
CA HIS A 98 -0.82 8.96 -20.13
C HIS A 98 -2.00 8.11 -20.66
N ASN A 99 -1.95 6.79 -20.47
CA ASN A 99 -2.98 5.88 -20.95
C ASN A 99 -3.73 5.24 -19.78
N LYS A 100 -5.06 5.37 -19.76
CA LYS A 100 -5.93 4.84 -18.69
C LYS A 100 -5.77 3.34 -18.45
N TRP A 101 -5.60 2.54 -19.51
CA TRP A 101 -5.44 1.08 -19.38
C TRP A 101 -4.06 0.70 -18.83
N ALA A 102 -3.03 1.47 -19.19
CA ALA A 102 -1.70 1.30 -18.63
C ALA A 102 -1.67 1.70 -17.15
N ALA A 103 -2.35 2.78 -16.77
CA ALA A 103 -2.50 3.19 -15.37
C ALA A 103 -3.24 2.12 -14.55
N LEU A 104 -4.32 1.54 -15.08
CA LEU A 104 -5.04 0.45 -14.43
C LEU A 104 -4.11 -0.75 -14.21
N GLY A 105 -3.39 -1.20 -15.25
CA GLY A 105 -2.47 -2.33 -15.12
C GLY A 105 -1.30 -2.07 -14.17
N LEU A 106 -0.80 -0.83 -14.11
CA LEU A 106 0.31 -0.44 -13.26
C LEU A 106 -0.08 -0.31 -11.79
N LEU A 107 -1.24 0.27 -11.51
CA LEU A 107 -1.67 0.59 -10.14
C LEU A 107 -2.42 -0.57 -9.47
N THR A 108 -3.03 -1.47 -10.25
CA THR A 108 -3.73 -2.66 -9.71
C THR A 108 -2.87 -3.51 -8.76
N PRO A 109 -1.58 -3.83 -9.08
CA PRO A 109 -0.71 -4.60 -8.19
C PRO A 109 -0.42 -3.94 -6.82
N LEU A 110 -0.73 -2.65 -6.63
CA LEU A 110 -0.65 -2.02 -5.30
C LEU A 110 -1.54 -2.70 -4.27
N GLY A 111 -2.61 -3.38 -4.71
CA GLY A 111 -3.44 -4.20 -3.82
C GLY A 111 -2.67 -5.37 -3.19
N ILE A 112 -1.76 -6.00 -3.94
CA ILE A 112 -0.89 -7.07 -3.40
C ILE A 112 0.06 -6.49 -2.36
N ALA A 113 0.68 -5.35 -2.69
CA ALA A 113 1.59 -4.67 -1.77
C ALA A 113 0.87 -4.31 -0.46
N CYS A 114 -0.32 -3.72 -0.57
CA CYS A 114 -1.19 -3.31 0.54
C CYS A 114 -1.54 -4.46 1.47
N SER A 115 -1.96 -5.60 0.93
CA SER A 115 -2.26 -6.79 1.73
C SER A 115 -1.05 -7.22 2.58
N VAL A 116 0.12 -7.35 1.95
CA VAL A 116 1.33 -7.84 2.61
C VAL A 116 1.90 -6.85 3.62
N PHE A 117 2.02 -5.57 3.25
CA PHE A 117 2.60 -4.58 4.17
C PHE A 117 1.66 -4.32 5.36
N ASN A 118 0.35 -4.54 5.22
CA ASN A 118 -0.56 -4.52 6.36
C ASN A 118 -0.39 -5.73 7.28
N SER A 119 -0.32 -6.95 6.78
CA SER A 119 -0.31 -8.13 7.67
C SER A 119 1.05 -8.39 8.34
N VAL A 120 2.17 -8.17 7.64
CA VAL A 120 3.50 -8.58 8.14
C VAL A 120 3.98 -7.81 9.39
N PRO A 121 3.84 -6.48 9.50
CA PRO A 121 4.28 -5.73 10.68
C PRO A 121 3.58 -6.16 11.97
N TYR A 122 2.25 -6.39 11.91
CA TYR A 122 1.51 -6.91 13.06
C TYR A 122 1.93 -8.34 13.41
N ALA A 123 2.22 -9.18 12.42
CA ALA A 123 2.76 -10.52 12.67
C ALA A 123 4.15 -10.47 13.35
N ILE A 124 5.05 -9.57 12.94
CA ILE A 124 6.36 -9.37 13.56
C ILE A 124 6.22 -8.92 15.01
N VAL A 125 5.30 -7.98 15.28
CA VAL A 125 5.00 -7.53 16.64
C VAL A 125 4.53 -8.70 17.49
N GLY A 126 3.53 -9.47 17.01
CA GLY A 126 2.98 -10.62 17.73
C GLY A 126 4.02 -11.69 18.08
N MET A 127 4.97 -11.97 17.17
CA MET A 127 6.05 -12.94 17.44
C MET A 127 7.11 -12.43 18.43
N CYS A 128 7.29 -11.11 18.55
CA CYS A 128 8.33 -10.51 19.39
C CYS A 128 7.81 -10.12 20.78
N SER A 129 6.50 -9.92 20.93
CA SER A 129 5.86 -9.44 22.16
C SER A 129 5.49 -10.58 23.11
N LYS A 130 5.47 -10.28 24.41
CA LYS A 130 4.71 -11.09 25.39
C LYS A 130 3.22 -10.80 25.23
N ASP A 131 2.36 -11.77 25.52
CA ASP A 131 0.90 -11.64 25.34
C ASP A 131 0.32 -10.41 26.05
N GLU A 132 0.85 -10.07 27.24
CA GLU A 132 0.44 -8.92 28.05
C GLU A 132 0.75 -7.56 27.39
N GLU A 133 1.79 -7.47 26.57
CA GLU A 133 2.26 -6.23 25.95
C GLU A 133 1.90 -6.14 24.45
N MET A 134 1.38 -7.22 23.86
CA MET A 134 1.08 -7.30 22.43
C MET A 134 0.13 -6.18 22.00
N GLY A 135 -0.96 -5.96 22.75
CA GLY A 135 -1.93 -4.90 22.45
C GLY A 135 -1.31 -3.50 22.46
N THR A 136 -0.45 -3.22 23.45
CA THR A 136 0.27 -1.94 23.56
C THR A 136 1.21 -1.72 22.37
N LEU A 137 1.96 -2.76 21.96
CA LEU A 137 2.90 -2.68 20.84
C LEU A 137 2.18 -2.55 19.48
N MET A 138 1.05 -3.24 19.30
CA MET A 138 0.19 -3.07 18.12
C MET A 138 -0.40 -1.64 18.06
N GLY A 139 -0.82 -1.09 19.21
CA GLY A 139 -1.28 0.29 19.31
C GLY A 139 -0.19 1.30 18.94
N ILE A 140 1.03 1.11 19.45
CA ILE A 140 2.19 1.94 19.07
C ILE A 140 2.42 1.86 17.56
N LEU A 141 2.38 0.67 16.95
CA LEU A 141 2.55 0.50 15.52
C LEU A 141 1.50 1.30 14.73
N ASN A 142 0.25 1.33 15.19
CA ASN A 142 -0.83 2.09 14.55
C ASN A 142 -0.59 3.62 14.64
N ILE A 143 0.02 4.13 15.72
CA ILE A 143 0.41 5.54 15.79
C ILE A 143 1.36 5.91 14.64
N PHE A 144 2.32 5.04 14.30
CA PHE A 144 3.22 5.28 13.16
C PHE A 144 2.47 5.28 11.82
N VAL A 145 1.41 4.48 11.69
CA VAL A 145 0.52 4.50 10.51
C VAL A 145 -0.13 5.86 10.38
N VAL A 146 -0.82 6.32 11.43
CA VAL A 146 -1.54 7.58 11.41
C VAL A 146 -0.58 8.74 11.17
N VAL A 147 0.59 8.74 11.83
CA VAL A 147 1.62 9.76 11.58
C VAL A 147 2.08 9.75 10.12
N GLY A 148 2.32 8.57 9.54
CA GLY A 148 2.68 8.45 8.12
C GLY A 148 1.59 9.00 7.20
N GLN A 149 0.33 8.65 7.44
CA GLN A 149 -0.82 9.15 6.68
C GLN A 149 -0.93 10.68 6.77
N GLN A 150 -0.78 11.25 7.97
CA GLN A 150 -0.88 12.69 8.19
C GLN A 150 0.28 13.50 7.60
N LEU A 151 1.45 12.89 7.42
CA LEU A 151 2.60 13.55 6.78
C LEU A 151 2.49 13.55 5.25
N ALA A 152 1.74 12.62 4.68
CA ALA A 152 1.49 12.54 3.24
C ALA A 152 0.31 13.43 2.80
N ASN A 153 -0.64 13.68 3.70
CA ASN A 153 -1.81 14.53 3.43
C ASN A 153 -1.50 16.02 3.53
#